data_AF-A0A944LEG4-F1
#
_entry.id   AF-A0A944LEG4-F1
#
_cell.length_a   1.000
_cell.length_b   1.000
_cell.length_c   1.000
_cell.angle_alpha   90.00
_cell.angle_beta   90.00
_cell.angle_gamma   90.00
#
_symmetry.space_group_name_H-M   'P 1'
#
loop_
_entity.id
_entity.type
_entity.pdbx_description
1 polymer ?
#
loop_
_entity_poly.entity_id
_entity_poly.type
_entity_poly.pdbx_seq_one_letter_code
_entity_poly.pdbx_strand_id
1 'polypeptide(L)'
;MPVDEASSRDQREGSVQYTDQREARTEAKLRALRRYFWWANVVTFSALVSAVLAAWPGGRLIMRILAHTSPDSAQGRLTEAQANIGFPTLEGSMALLFFGGLPAGYFAALLYVVLRRWLPTGRLAGPLLGAVLLLWFGALLDPLRADNIDFSIVEPGWLAVALFGGLAVLHGAVVAAAAGWWSGRVPLWRDESFRYYTPLLIGAVVFPPAGVAVGIGALLLLIWMSTFPLSFLRAAHSWRIPAWVGTAVVVLASAAALPVFVTAVISITSRTS
;
A
#
# COMPACT_ATOMS: atom_id res chain seq x y z
N MET A 1 -19.44 -37.46 -58.78
CA MET A 1 -18.82 -37.47 -57.44
C MET A 1 -19.44 -36.35 -56.63
N PRO A 2 -20.30 -36.62 -55.64
CA PRO A 2 -20.84 -35.57 -54.78
C PRO A 2 -19.70 -35.09 -53.89
N VAL A 3 -19.31 -33.84 -54.08
CA VAL A 3 -18.34 -33.19 -53.18
C VAL A 3 -19.02 -33.05 -51.82
N ASP A 4 -18.27 -33.46 -50.81
CA ASP A 4 -18.64 -33.69 -49.42
C ASP A 4 -19.10 -32.39 -48.72
N GLU A 5 -20.35 -31.96 -48.98
CA GLU A 5 -20.95 -30.76 -48.35
C GLU A 5 -20.95 -30.85 -46.82
N ALA A 6 -21.01 -32.06 -46.27
CA ALA A 6 -20.96 -32.31 -44.83
C ALA A 6 -19.61 -31.89 -44.22
N SER A 7 -18.50 -32.25 -44.86
CA SER A 7 -17.15 -31.87 -44.43
C SER A 7 -16.95 -30.33 -44.41
N SER A 8 -17.56 -29.64 -45.39
CA SER A 8 -17.45 -28.18 -45.50
C SER A 8 -18.24 -27.41 -44.43
N ARG A 9 -19.34 -27.97 -43.91
CA ARG A 9 -20.11 -27.38 -42.80
C ARG A 9 -19.38 -27.52 -41.47
N ASP A 10 -18.86 -28.71 -41.19
CA ASP A 10 -18.18 -29.00 -39.92
C ASP A 10 -16.90 -28.16 -39.75
N GLN A 11 -16.15 -27.94 -40.85
CA GLN A 11 -15.01 -27.03 -40.84
C GLN A 11 -15.40 -25.56 -40.60
N ARG A 12 -16.54 -25.11 -41.12
CA ARG A 12 -17.03 -23.74 -40.89
C ARG A 12 -17.47 -23.56 -39.44
N GLU A 13 -18.22 -24.50 -38.87
CA GLU A 13 -18.69 -24.43 -37.48
C GLU A 13 -17.52 -24.41 -36.48
N GLY A 14 -16.51 -25.28 -36.68
CA GLY A 14 -15.30 -25.28 -35.84
C GLY A 14 -14.50 -23.97 -35.92
N SER A 15 -14.42 -23.35 -37.10
CA SER A 15 -13.71 -22.07 -37.29
C SER A 15 -14.42 -20.88 -36.59
N VAL A 16 -15.75 -20.87 -36.60
CA VAL A 16 -16.56 -19.84 -35.92
C VAL A 16 -16.43 -19.99 -34.40
N GLN A 17 -16.58 -21.23 -33.88
CA GLN A 17 -16.50 -21.49 -32.44
C GLN A 17 -15.11 -21.18 -31.86
N TYR A 18 -14.04 -21.42 -32.62
CA TYR A 18 -12.67 -21.06 -32.23
C TYR A 18 -12.47 -19.54 -32.15
N THR A 19 -13.01 -18.80 -33.13
CA THR A 19 -12.91 -17.34 -33.20
C THR A 19 -13.63 -16.69 -32.01
N ASP A 20 -14.86 -17.13 -31.71
CA ASP A 20 -15.65 -16.65 -30.56
C ASP A 20 -14.92 -16.88 -29.22
N GLN A 21 -14.31 -18.05 -29.02
CA GLN A 21 -13.57 -18.33 -27.79
C GLN A 21 -12.32 -17.46 -27.62
N ARG A 22 -11.61 -17.18 -28.72
CA ARG A 22 -10.42 -16.33 -28.71
C ARG A 22 -10.76 -14.88 -28.41
N GLU A 23 -11.84 -14.36 -28.99
CA GLU A 23 -12.36 -13.02 -28.73
C GLU A 23 -12.80 -12.87 -27.26
N ALA A 24 -13.61 -13.81 -26.77
CA ALA A 24 -14.07 -13.80 -25.38
C ALA A 24 -12.91 -13.81 -24.36
N ARG A 25 -11.83 -14.57 -24.65
CA ARG A 25 -10.63 -14.60 -23.81
C ARG A 25 -9.86 -13.29 -23.85
N THR A 26 -9.75 -12.68 -25.02
CA THR A 26 -9.06 -11.39 -25.20
C THR A 26 -9.78 -10.28 -24.46
N GLU A 27 -11.11 -10.20 -24.58
CA GLU A 27 -11.90 -9.24 -23.81
C GLU A 27 -11.78 -9.45 -22.30
N ALA A 28 -11.78 -10.70 -21.83
CA ALA A 28 -11.61 -11.00 -20.41
C ALA A 28 -10.26 -10.49 -19.89
N LYS A 29 -9.17 -10.72 -20.64
CA LYS A 29 -7.83 -10.20 -20.31
C LYS A 29 -7.81 -8.68 -20.26
N LEU A 30 -8.40 -8.01 -21.26
CA LEU A 30 -8.48 -6.55 -21.29
C LEU A 30 -9.28 -5.99 -20.11
N ARG A 31 -10.43 -6.60 -19.77
CA ARG A 31 -11.23 -6.19 -18.59
C ARG A 31 -10.44 -6.34 -17.28
N ALA A 32 -9.72 -7.45 -17.11
CA ALA A 32 -8.88 -7.67 -15.94
C ALA A 32 -7.73 -6.66 -15.87
N LEU A 33 -7.05 -6.40 -16.98
CA LEU A 33 -5.94 -5.45 -17.06
C LEU A 33 -6.40 -4.01 -16.76
N ARG A 34 -7.55 -3.59 -17.31
CA ARG A 34 -8.16 -2.28 -16.99
C ARG A 34 -8.46 -2.15 -15.50
N ARG A 35 -9.01 -3.21 -14.89
CA ARG A 35 -9.31 -3.23 -13.45
C ARG A 35 -8.03 -3.22 -12.60
N TYR A 36 -6.99 -3.92 -13.05
CA TYR A 36 -5.68 -3.92 -12.43
C TYR A 36 -5.07 -2.51 -12.43
N PHE A 37 -4.97 -1.86 -13.60
CA PHE A 37 -4.44 -0.50 -13.69
C PHE A 37 -5.29 0.50 -12.92
N TRP A 38 -6.61 0.33 -12.87
CA TRP A 38 -7.49 1.15 -12.05
C TRP A 38 -7.11 1.05 -10.56
N TRP A 39 -6.92 -0.16 -10.02
CA TRP A 39 -6.47 -0.34 -8.63
C TRP A 39 -5.05 0.16 -8.40
N ALA A 40 -4.13 -0.10 -9.33
CA ALA A 40 -2.76 0.41 -9.26
C ALA A 40 -2.73 1.95 -9.21
N ASN A 41 -3.60 2.61 -9.97
CA ASN A 41 -3.76 4.06 -9.95
C ASN A 41 -4.33 4.56 -8.61
N VAL A 42 -5.30 3.86 -8.02
CA VAL A 42 -5.82 4.17 -6.68
C VAL A 42 -4.74 4.04 -5.62
N VAL A 43 -4.00 2.93 -5.61
CA VAL A 43 -2.87 2.72 -4.69
C VAL A 43 -1.83 3.83 -4.84
N THR A 44 -1.42 4.11 -6.08
CA THR A 44 -0.39 5.10 -6.37
C THR A 44 -0.81 6.50 -5.92
N PHE A 45 -2.03 6.92 -6.25
CA PHE A 45 -2.55 8.21 -5.80
C PHE A 45 -2.56 8.32 -4.27
N SER A 46 -3.11 7.32 -3.58
CA SER A 46 -3.15 7.28 -2.13
C SER A 46 -1.76 7.28 -1.50
N ALA A 47 -0.81 6.55 -2.10
CA ALA A 47 0.57 6.49 -1.67
C ALA A 47 1.22 7.87 -1.74
N LEU A 48 1.15 8.53 -2.90
CA LEU A 48 1.73 9.86 -3.11
C LEU A 48 1.12 10.90 -2.17
N VAL A 49 -0.20 10.95 -2.05
CA VAL A 49 -0.90 11.88 -1.15
C VAL A 49 -0.48 11.64 0.29
N SER A 50 -0.47 10.39 0.75
CA SER A 50 -0.13 10.05 2.12
C SER A 50 1.34 10.28 2.46
N ALA A 51 2.25 10.04 1.51
CA ALA A 51 3.67 10.32 1.64
C ALA A 51 3.90 11.83 1.84
N VAL A 52 3.27 12.66 1.00
CA VAL A 52 3.44 14.12 1.01
C VAL A 52 2.73 14.79 2.19
N LEU A 53 1.55 14.32 2.60
CA LEU A 53 0.74 14.98 3.63
C LEU A 53 0.97 14.44 5.04
N ALA A 54 1.39 13.19 5.19
CA ALA A 54 1.55 12.56 6.51
C ALA A 54 2.99 12.11 6.73
N ALA A 55 3.45 11.08 6.01
CA ALA A 55 4.70 10.40 6.35
C ALA A 55 5.92 11.34 6.33
N TRP A 56 6.08 12.14 5.27
CA TRP A 56 7.21 13.07 5.13
C TRP A 56 7.16 14.25 6.11
N PRO A 57 6.14 15.14 6.08
CA PRO A 57 6.10 16.28 6.99
C PRO A 57 5.93 15.86 8.45
N GLY A 58 5.17 14.79 8.71
CA GLY A 58 4.96 14.24 10.05
C GLY A 58 6.25 13.70 10.65
N GLY A 59 7.02 12.91 9.91
CA GLY A 59 8.33 12.43 10.38
C GLY A 59 9.27 13.59 10.74
N ARG A 60 9.32 14.64 9.91
CA ARG A 60 10.12 15.84 10.21
C ARG A 60 9.64 16.58 11.44
N LEU A 61 8.32 16.78 11.55
CA LEU A 61 7.73 17.49 12.67
C LEU A 61 8.03 16.78 13.98
N ILE A 62 7.86 15.46 14.02
CA ILE A 62 8.15 14.65 15.21
C ILE A 62 9.62 14.76 15.59
N MET A 63 10.54 14.55 14.64
CA MET A 63 11.96 14.66 14.93
C MET A 63 12.34 16.07 15.43
N ARG A 64 11.66 17.12 14.95
CA ARG A 64 11.89 18.48 15.44
C ARG A 64 11.33 18.72 16.84
N ILE A 65 10.13 18.23 17.13
CA ILE A 65 9.53 18.31 18.47
C ILE A 65 10.45 17.59 19.45
N LEU A 66 10.84 16.35 19.12
CA LEU A 66 11.67 15.54 19.99
C LEU A 66 13.07 16.12 20.19
N ALA A 67 13.68 16.69 19.15
CA ALA A 67 14.94 17.42 19.29
C ALA A 67 14.80 18.61 20.25
N HIS A 68 13.68 19.34 20.23
CA HIS A 68 13.47 20.48 21.11
C HIS A 68 13.18 20.08 22.57
N THR A 69 12.65 18.88 22.80
CA THR A 69 12.40 18.36 24.15
C THR A 69 13.58 17.58 24.73
N SER A 70 14.61 17.31 23.92
CA SER A 70 15.81 16.59 24.34
C SER A 70 16.85 17.53 24.97
N PRO A 71 17.73 17.02 25.86
CA PRO A 71 18.85 17.78 26.41
C PRO A 71 19.77 18.35 25.33
N ASP A 72 20.45 19.47 25.61
CA ASP A 72 21.36 20.13 24.67
C ASP A 72 22.50 19.21 24.17
N SER A 73 22.86 18.18 24.95
CA SER A 73 23.84 17.15 24.58
C SER A 73 23.43 16.27 23.40
N ALA A 74 22.14 16.27 23.03
CA ALA A 74 21.60 15.57 21.87
C ALA A 74 21.69 16.38 20.57
N GLN A 75 21.89 17.69 20.64
CA GLN A 75 21.94 18.57 19.46
C GLN A 75 23.19 18.31 18.62
N GLY A 76 23.04 18.31 17.29
CA GLY A 76 24.16 18.15 16.36
C GLY A 76 24.72 16.72 16.24
N ARG A 77 24.14 15.74 16.94
CA ARG A 77 24.45 14.31 16.71
C ARG A 77 23.81 13.80 15.42
N LEU A 78 24.44 12.80 14.82
CA LEU A 78 23.90 12.06 13.68
C LEU A 78 22.87 11.03 14.18
N THR A 79 21.70 11.01 13.55
CA THR A 79 20.74 9.90 13.69
C THR A 79 21.19 8.69 12.87
N GLU A 80 20.54 7.56 13.08
CA GLU A 80 20.76 6.35 12.25
C GLU A 80 20.53 6.61 10.76
N ALA A 81 19.61 7.51 10.43
CA ALA A 81 19.34 7.96 9.06
C ALA A 81 20.39 8.96 8.51
N GLN A 82 21.56 9.10 9.16
CA GLN A 82 22.63 10.03 8.80
C GLN A 82 22.18 11.50 8.73
N ALA A 83 21.15 11.86 9.51
CA ALA A 83 20.64 13.23 9.58
C ALA A 83 21.12 13.90 10.86
N ASN A 84 21.56 15.16 10.77
CA ASN A 84 21.92 15.93 11.95
C ASN A 84 20.67 16.36 12.72
N ILE A 85 20.60 15.98 14.00
CA ILE A 85 19.55 16.41 14.91
C ILE A 85 19.59 17.94 15.04
N GLY A 86 18.43 18.58 14.80
CA GLY A 86 18.26 20.04 14.91
C GLY A 86 18.48 20.83 13.62
N PHE A 87 19.07 20.25 12.57
CA PHE A 87 19.41 20.97 11.33
C PHE A 87 18.60 20.49 10.13
N PRO A 88 17.55 21.22 9.71
CA PRO A 88 16.79 20.84 8.54
C PRO A 88 17.58 21.14 7.26
N THR A 89 18.24 20.14 6.69
CA THR A 89 18.84 20.23 5.35
C THR A 89 17.81 19.86 4.27
N LEU A 90 17.92 20.48 3.08
CA LEU A 90 17.07 20.13 1.93
C LEU A 90 17.27 18.66 1.55
N GLU A 91 18.53 18.24 1.46
CA GLU A 91 18.96 16.87 1.17
C GLU A 91 18.34 15.85 2.13
N GLY A 92 18.44 16.06 3.45
CA GLY A 92 17.84 15.16 4.45
C GLY A 92 16.32 15.07 4.33
N SER A 93 15.64 16.17 3.98
CA SER A 93 14.20 16.12 3.68
C SER A 93 13.89 15.28 2.44
N MET A 94 14.66 15.43 1.37
CA MET A 94 14.45 14.66 0.14
C MET A 94 14.74 13.18 0.38
N ALA A 95 15.83 12.86 1.08
CA ALA A 95 16.13 11.50 1.51
C ALA A 95 14.98 10.91 2.33
N LEU A 96 14.44 11.65 3.32
CA LEU A 96 13.29 11.19 4.10
C LEU A 96 12.05 10.95 3.23
N LEU A 97 11.80 11.80 2.23
CA LEU A 97 10.68 11.61 1.31
C LEU A 97 10.86 10.33 0.47
N PHE A 98 12.03 10.13 -0.14
CA PHE A 98 12.27 9.03 -1.08
C PHE A 98 12.50 7.67 -0.40
N PHE A 99 13.14 7.64 0.76
CA PHE A 99 13.51 6.40 1.46
C PHE A 99 12.62 6.08 2.66
N GLY A 100 11.86 7.06 3.18
CA GLY A 100 10.88 6.84 4.25
C GLY A 100 9.45 7.05 3.79
N GLY A 101 9.12 8.28 3.36
CA GLY A 101 7.76 8.73 3.09
C GLY A 101 7.07 7.97 1.96
N LEU A 102 7.71 7.84 0.79
CA LEU A 102 7.18 7.13 -0.37
C LEU A 102 7.03 5.63 -0.10
N PRO A 103 8.06 4.90 0.39
CA PRO A 103 7.91 3.49 0.78
C PRO A 103 6.77 3.27 1.77
N ALA A 104 6.71 4.07 2.85
CA ALA A 104 5.63 3.97 3.84
C ALA A 104 4.26 4.24 3.21
N GLY A 105 4.15 5.26 2.34
CA GLY A 105 2.93 5.59 1.61
C GLY A 105 2.44 4.44 0.72
N TYR A 106 3.32 3.85 -0.08
CA TYR A 106 2.98 2.70 -0.94
C TYR A 106 2.60 1.48 -0.13
N PHE A 107 3.34 1.18 0.93
CA PHE A 107 3.07 0.06 1.82
C PHE A 107 1.68 0.20 2.47
N ALA A 108 1.40 1.35 3.07
CA ALA A 108 0.11 1.62 3.70
C ALA A 108 -1.05 1.60 2.68
N ALA A 109 -0.87 2.19 1.50
CA ALA A 109 -1.89 2.20 0.44
C ALA A 109 -2.20 0.80 -0.11
N LEU A 110 -1.16 -0.03 -0.31
CA LEU A 110 -1.34 -1.40 -0.74
C LEU A 110 -2.10 -2.21 0.32
N LEU A 111 -1.68 -2.10 1.59
CA LEU A 111 -2.33 -2.80 2.68
C LEU A 111 -3.79 -2.34 2.85
N TYR A 112 -4.09 -1.05 2.70
CA TYR A 112 -5.46 -0.54 2.68
C TYR A 112 -6.31 -1.26 1.63
N VAL A 113 -5.85 -1.34 0.38
CA VAL A 113 -6.64 -1.95 -0.70
C VAL A 113 -6.91 -3.45 -0.46
N VAL A 114 -5.97 -4.14 0.19
CA VAL A 114 -6.11 -5.55 0.58
C VAL A 114 -7.08 -5.72 1.75
N LEU A 115 -6.93 -4.91 2.80
CA LEU A 115 -7.66 -5.03 4.07
C LEU A 115 -9.02 -4.32 4.07
N ARG A 116 -9.29 -3.36 3.18
CA ARG A 116 -10.51 -2.51 3.20
C ARG A 116 -11.84 -3.27 3.23
N ARG A 117 -11.85 -4.53 2.77
CA ARG A 117 -13.05 -5.39 2.79
C ARG A 117 -13.32 -6.04 4.15
N TRP A 118 -12.32 -6.04 5.03
CA TRP A 118 -12.36 -6.64 6.38
C TRP A 118 -12.31 -5.57 7.48
N LEU A 119 -11.98 -4.33 7.11
CA LEU A 119 -12.09 -3.16 7.98
C LEU A 119 -13.56 -2.69 8.07
N PRO A 120 -13.95 -2.06 9.19
CA PRO A 120 -15.28 -1.48 9.32
C PRO A 120 -15.49 -0.39 8.28
N THR A 121 -16.73 -0.21 7.84
CA THR A 121 -17.09 0.82 6.86
C THR A 121 -17.12 2.21 7.51
N GLY A 122 -16.89 3.25 6.71
CA GLY A 122 -16.99 4.64 7.14
C GLY A 122 -15.68 5.26 7.63
N ARG A 123 -15.80 6.31 8.47
CA ARG A 123 -14.69 7.21 8.82
C ARG A 123 -13.60 6.56 9.67
N LEU A 124 -13.90 5.45 10.35
CA LEU A 124 -12.96 4.75 11.24
C LEU A 124 -12.03 3.79 10.49
N ALA A 125 -12.33 3.43 9.24
CA ALA A 125 -11.54 2.47 8.48
C ALA A 125 -10.05 2.87 8.36
N GLY A 126 -9.80 4.16 8.13
CA GLY A 126 -8.45 4.69 8.00
C GLY A 126 -7.66 4.73 9.30
N PRO A 127 -8.18 5.36 10.37
CA PRO A 127 -7.53 5.32 11.69
C PRO A 127 -7.24 3.90 12.18
N LEU A 128 -8.18 2.96 11.99
CA LEU A 128 -7.98 1.56 12.37
C LEU A 128 -6.91 0.87 11.53
N LEU A 129 -6.82 1.16 10.23
CA LEU A 129 -5.68 0.70 9.43
C LEU A 129 -4.36 1.23 10.01
N GLY A 130 -4.31 2.51 10.36
CA GLY A 130 -3.12 3.12 10.97
C GLY A 130 -2.72 2.43 12.28
N ALA A 131 -3.70 2.10 13.13
CA ALA A 131 -3.47 1.33 14.35
C ALA A 131 -2.99 -0.11 14.07
N VAL A 132 -3.56 -0.79 13.06
CA VAL A 132 -3.12 -2.13 12.64
C VAL A 132 -1.69 -2.09 12.10
N LEU A 133 -1.36 -1.09 11.27
CA LEU A 133 -0.01 -0.88 10.75
C LEU A 133 0.99 -0.64 11.89
N LEU A 134 0.64 0.22 12.83
CA LEU A 134 1.45 0.49 14.01
C LEU A 134 1.67 -0.79 14.84
N LEU A 135 0.63 -1.57 15.07
CA LEU A 135 0.68 -2.79 15.85
C LEU A 135 1.53 -3.87 15.18
N TRP A 136 1.36 -4.07 13.87
CA TRP A 136 2.04 -5.13 13.14
C TRP A 136 3.49 -4.79 12.80
N PHE A 137 3.80 -3.51 12.55
CA PHE A 137 5.09 -3.11 12.01
C PHE A 137 5.86 -2.14 12.90
N GLY A 138 5.21 -1.48 13.86
CA GLY A 138 5.87 -0.49 14.73
C GLY A 138 7.03 -1.09 15.51
N ALA A 139 6.90 -2.33 16.00
CA ALA A 139 8.00 -2.98 16.74
C ALA A 139 9.12 -3.54 15.84
N LEU A 140 8.89 -3.62 14.53
CA LEU A 140 9.82 -4.22 13.55
C LEU A 140 10.54 -3.17 12.71
N LEU A 141 9.94 -2.00 12.53
CA LEU A 141 10.42 -0.95 11.65
C LEU A 141 10.78 0.29 12.45
N ASP A 142 11.73 1.04 11.92
CA ASP A 142 12.00 2.38 12.42
C ASP A 142 10.75 3.27 12.31
N PRO A 143 10.52 4.14 13.31
CA PRO A 143 11.41 4.41 14.44
C PRO A 143 11.15 3.50 15.65
N LEU A 144 9.98 2.86 15.80
CA LEU A 144 9.50 2.26 17.05
C LEU A 144 10.08 0.86 17.39
N ARG A 145 11.12 0.41 16.70
CA ARG A 145 11.83 -0.82 17.08
C ARG A 145 12.64 -0.61 18.37
N ALA A 146 12.67 -1.65 19.21
CA ALA A 146 13.24 -1.56 20.56
C ALA A 146 14.76 -1.35 20.58
N ASP A 147 15.46 -1.67 19.49
CA ASP A 147 16.90 -1.53 19.30
C ASP A 147 17.30 -0.25 18.56
N ASN A 148 16.34 0.64 18.23
CA ASN A 148 16.67 1.90 17.56
C ASN A 148 17.51 2.81 18.48
N ILE A 149 18.71 3.13 18.00
CA ILE A 149 19.69 3.96 18.71
C ILE A 149 19.23 5.42 18.87
N ASP A 150 18.36 5.92 17.99
CA ASP A 150 17.84 7.28 18.05
C ASP A 150 17.07 7.53 19.37
N PHE A 151 16.41 6.51 19.94
CA PHE A 151 15.75 6.64 21.25
C PHE A 151 16.70 6.67 22.44
N SER A 152 17.98 6.35 22.25
CA SER A 152 19.00 6.58 23.27
C SER A 152 19.55 8.01 23.26
N ILE A 153 19.26 8.76 22.20
CA ILE A 153 19.71 10.14 22.00
C ILE A 153 18.57 11.13 22.28
N VAL A 154 17.33 10.73 21.99
CA VAL A 154 16.19 11.64 21.94
C VAL A 154 15.20 11.34 23.07
N GLU A 155 15.05 12.29 23.99
CA GLU A 155 14.21 12.19 25.19
C GLU A 155 13.03 13.19 25.13
N PRO A 156 11.87 12.88 25.76
CA PRO A 156 11.52 11.65 26.44
C PRO A 156 10.85 10.60 25.52
N GLY A 157 11.16 9.32 25.71
CA GLY A 157 10.70 8.20 24.89
C GLY A 157 9.18 8.00 24.83
N TRP A 158 8.45 8.30 25.91
CA TRP A 158 6.98 8.25 25.90
C TRP A 158 6.37 9.25 24.91
N LEU A 159 6.98 10.43 24.76
CA LEU A 159 6.54 11.44 23.82
C LEU A 159 6.76 10.95 22.39
N ALA A 160 7.88 10.29 22.12
CA ALA A 160 8.15 9.70 20.82
C ALA A 160 7.14 8.62 20.45
N VAL A 161 6.81 7.71 21.38
CA VAL A 161 5.77 6.68 21.18
C VAL A 161 4.42 7.34 20.88
N ALA A 162 4.02 8.37 21.63
CA ALA A 162 2.77 9.08 21.41
C ALA A 162 2.72 9.77 20.05
N LEU A 163 3.79 10.47 19.67
CA LEU A 163 3.91 11.19 18.41
C LEU A 163 3.90 10.25 17.20
N PHE A 164 4.73 9.20 17.21
CA PHE A 164 4.79 8.23 16.11
C PHE A 164 3.52 7.37 16.03
N GLY A 165 2.93 7.03 17.17
CA GLY A 165 1.62 6.36 17.22
C GLY A 165 0.52 7.24 16.60
N GLY A 166 0.46 8.52 16.98
CA GLY A 166 -0.45 9.48 16.38
C GLY A 166 -0.25 9.66 14.89
N LEU A 167 1.01 9.72 14.43
CA LEU A 167 1.34 9.80 13.01
C LEU A 167 0.91 8.56 12.23
N ALA A 168 1.08 7.34 12.79
CA ALA A 168 0.62 6.12 12.14
C ALA A 168 -0.91 6.11 11.95
N VAL A 169 -1.66 6.53 12.97
CA VAL A 169 -3.13 6.69 12.89
C VAL A 169 -3.52 7.73 11.83
N LEU A 170 -2.88 8.90 11.84
CA LEU A 170 -3.09 9.95 10.84
C LEU A 170 -2.77 9.44 9.43
N HIS A 171 -1.67 8.72 9.26
CA HIS A 171 -1.22 8.20 7.98
C HIS A 171 -2.25 7.24 7.39
N GLY A 172 -2.74 6.28 8.19
CA GLY A 172 -3.84 5.39 7.78
C GLY A 172 -5.13 6.14 7.42
N ALA A 173 -5.47 7.20 8.16
CA ALA A 173 -6.62 8.06 7.87
C ALA A 173 -6.49 8.76 6.51
N VAL A 174 -5.33 9.36 6.22
CA VAL A 174 -5.04 10.03 4.95
C VAL A 174 -5.09 9.05 3.78
N VAL A 175 -4.50 7.84 3.94
CA VAL A 175 -4.53 6.79 2.90
C VAL A 175 -5.97 6.41 2.56
N ALA A 176 -6.79 6.12 3.56
CA ALA A 176 -8.18 5.72 3.35
C ALA A 176 -9.03 6.84 2.72
N ALA A 177 -8.84 8.07 3.18
CA ALA A 177 -9.52 9.24 2.62
C ALA A 177 -9.14 9.47 1.16
N ALA A 178 -7.83 9.44 0.84
CA ALA A 178 -7.34 9.58 -0.52
C ALA A 178 -7.85 8.46 -1.44
N ALA A 179 -7.84 7.22 -0.95
CA ALA A 179 -8.32 6.06 -1.71
C ALA A 179 -9.82 6.15 -2.00
N GLY A 180 -10.64 6.49 -0.99
CA GLY A 180 -12.07 6.68 -1.16
C GLY A 180 -12.41 7.84 -2.11
N TRP A 181 -11.69 8.97 -1.96
CA TRP A 181 -11.89 10.15 -2.79
C TRP A 181 -11.56 9.90 -4.27
N TRP A 182 -10.44 9.22 -4.54
CA TRP A 182 -9.96 8.98 -5.90
C TRP A 182 -10.70 7.83 -6.59
N SER A 183 -10.96 6.74 -5.87
CA SER A 183 -11.72 5.61 -6.44
C SER A 183 -13.13 6.00 -6.86
N GLY A 184 -13.76 6.99 -6.21
CA GLY A 184 -15.06 7.52 -6.63
C GLY A 184 -15.01 8.42 -7.88
N ARG A 185 -13.82 8.89 -8.30
CA ARG A 185 -13.64 9.88 -9.39
C ARG A 185 -13.03 9.29 -10.65
N VAL A 186 -12.26 8.21 -10.53
CA VAL A 186 -11.52 7.65 -11.66
C VAL A 186 -12.39 6.65 -12.43
N PRO A 187 -12.65 6.90 -13.73
CA PRO A 187 -13.30 5.92 -14.59
C PRO A 187 -12.36 4.73 -14.87
N LEU A 188 -12.91 3.59 -15.29
CA LEU A 188 -12.09 2.51 -15.83
C LEU A 188 -11.37 2.96 -17.11
N TRP A 189 -10.14 2.50 -17.30
CA TRP A 189 -9.32 2.87 -18.46
C TRP A 189 -10.05 2.65 -19.79
N ARG A 190 -10.19 3.75 -20.53
CA ARG A 190 -10.58 3.90 -21.95
C ARG A 190 -9.70 4.98 -22.58
N ASP A 191 -9.65 5.06 -23.91
CA ASP A 191 -8.71 5.94 -24.62
C ASP A 191 -8.81 7.42 -24.20
N GLU A 192 -10.01 7.91 -23.89
CA GLU A 192 -10.25 9.29 -23.44
C GLU A 192 -9.87 9.55 -21.97
N SER A 193 -9.65 8.49 -21.17
CA SER A 193 -9.47 8.58 -19.71
C SER A 193 -8.02 8.70 -19.25
N PHE A 194 -7.05 8.75 -20.18
CA PHE A 194 -5.62 8.69 -19.85
C PHE A 194 -5.17 9.75 -18.83
N ARG A 195 -5.81 10.92 -18.82
CA ARG A 195 -5.52 12.02 -17.88
C ARG A 195 -5.75 11.64 -16.42
N TYR A 196 -6.70 10.75 -16.14
CA TYR A 196 -6.98 10.25 -14.79
C TYR A 196 -5.93 9.24 -14.29
N TYR A 197 -5.04 8.77 -15.16
CA TYR A 197 -3.96 7.85 -14.84
C TYR A 197 -2.60 8.56 -14.71
N THR A 198 -2.61 9.90 -14.67
CA THR A 198 -1.41 10.70 -14.37
C THR A 198 -0.76 10.35 -13.03
N PRO A 199 -1.46 10.01 -11.93
CA PRO A 199 -0.79 9.58 -10.70
C PRO A 199 0.06 8.33 -10.90
N LEU A 200 -0.40 7.37 -11.70
CA LEU A 200 0.37 6.17 -12.02
C LEU A 200 1.69 6.50 -12.71
N LEU A 201 1.67 7.43 -13.68
CA LEU A 201 2.86 7.90 -14.38
C LEU A 201 3.80 8.65 -13.44
N ILE A 202 3.26 9.60 -12.65
CA ILE A 202 4.03 10.36 -11.66
C ILE A 202 4.67 9.39 -10.65
N GLY A 203 3.90 8.44 -10.13
CA GLY A 203 4.39 7.46 -9.16
C GLY A 203 5.49 6.57 -9.73
N ALA A 204 5.38 6.15 -11.00
CA ALA A 204 6.42 5.37 -11.68
C ALA A 204 7.71 6.18 -11.90
N VAL A 205 7.63 7.49 -12.15
CA VAL A 205 8.79 8.35 -12.34
C VAL A 205 9.44 8.71 -11.00
N VAL A 206 8.62 9.15 -10.03
CA VAL A 206 9.08 9.62 -8.71
C VAL A 206 9.54 8.46 -7.84
N PHE A 207 8.95 7.27 -8.00
CA PHE A 207 9.31 6.07 -7.26
C PHE A 207 9.38 4.85 -8.19
N PRO A 208 10.47 4.69 -8.97
CA PRO A 208 10.63 3.62 -9.96
C PRO A 208 10.30 2.20 -9.48
N PRO A 209 10.61 1.80 -8.22
CA PRO A 209 10.20 0.48 -7.73
C PRO A 209 8.69 0.22 -7.83
N ALA A 210 7.84 1.24 -7.64
CA ALA A 210 6.40 1.08 -7.81
C ALA A 210 6.02 0.87 -9.29
N GLY A 211 6.64 1.60 -10.22
CA GLY A 211 6.43 1.39 -11.66
C GLY A 211 6.79 -0.04 -12.09
N VAL A 212 7.92 -0.55 -11.60
CA VAL A 212 8.36 -1.94 -11.83
C VAL A 212 7.37 -2.94 -11.22
N ALA A 213 6.94 -2.73 -9.98
CA ALA A 213 5.96 -3.60 -9.31
C ALA A 213 4.62 -3.64 -10.08
N VAL A 214 4.19 -2.51 -10.65
CA VAL A 214 3.00 -2.43 -11.50
C VAL A 214 3.20 -3.21 -12.80
N GLY A 215 4.35 -3.08 -13.45
CA GLY A 215 4.70 -3.86 -14.64
C GLY A 215 4.69 -5.36 -14.37
N ILE A 216 5.36 -5.80 -13.30
CA ILE A 216 5.41 -7.20 -12.88
C ILE A 216 4.00 -7.72 -12.57
N GLY A 217 3.19 -6.98 -11.81
CA GLY A 217 1.84 -7.41 -11.48
C GLY A 217 0.94 -7.55 -12.71
N ALA A 218 1.07 -6.66 -13.70
CA ALA A 218 0.38 -6.80 -14.99
C ALA A 218 0.82 -8.05 -15.75
N LEU A 219 2.13 -8.34 -15.80
CA LEU A 219 2.66 -9.54 -16.44
C LEU A 219 2.17 -10.81 -15.74
N LEU A 220 2.25 -10.87 -14.41
CA LEU A 220 1.78 -12.01 -13.62
C LEU A 220 0.28 -12.25 -13.84
N LEU A 221 -0.53 -11.18 -13.90
CA LEU A 221 -1.95 -11.28 -14.22
C LEU A 221 -2.18 -11.89 -15.61
N LEU A 222 -1.45 -11.42 -16.62
CA LEU A 222 -1.56 -11.94 -17.99
C LEU A 222 -1.12 -13.41 -18.09
N ILE A 223 -0.04 -13.79 -17.40
CA ILE A 223 0.43 -15.18 -17.30
C ILE A 223 -0.66 -16.02 -16.64
N TRP A 224 -1.17 -15.60 -15.48
CA TRP A 224 -2.25 -16.29 -14.77
C TRP A 224 -3.48 -16.53 -15.64
N MET A 225 -3.95 -15.51 -16.36
CA MET A 225 -5.09 -15.64 -17.29
C MET A 225 -4.79 -16.46 -18.55
N SER A 226 -3.50 -16.66 -18.86
CA SER A 226 -3.05 -17.48 -19.98
C SER A 226 -2.91 -18.94 -19.59
N THR A 227 -2.57 -19.23 -18.34
CA THR A 227 -2.39 -20.59 -17.82
C THR A 227 -3.70 -21.22 -17.36
N PHE A 228 -4.56 -20.48 -16.66
CA PHE A 228 -5.78 -21.04 -16.07
C PHE A 228 -7.02 -20.89 -16.97
N PRO A 229 -7.88 -21.93 -17.08
CA PRO A 229 -9.10 -21.86 -17.87
C PRO A 229 -10.12 -20.89 -17.25
N LEU A 230 -10.90 -20.22 -18.09
CA LEU A 230 -11.92 -19.26 -17.64
C LEU A 230 -12.97 -19.89 -16.70
N SER A 231 -13.26 -21.18 -16.87
CA SER A 231 -14.14 -21.94 -15.99
C SER A 231 -13.61 -22.00 -14.55
N PHE A 232 -12.31 -22.24 -14.38
CA PHE A 232 -11.66 -22.23 -13.07
C PHE A 232 -11.73 -20.85 -12.40
N LEU A 233 -11.52 -19.78 -13.16
CA LEU A 233 -11.63 -18.41 -12.64
C LEU A 233 -13.06 -18.05 -12.21
N ARG A 234 -14.07 -18.51 -12.95
CA ARG A 234 -15.49 -18.33 -12.58
C ARG A 234 -15.85 -19.13 -11.32
N ALA A 235 -15.36 -20.36 -11.21
CA ALA A 235 -15.54 -21.20 -10.02
C ALA A 235 -14.81 -20.59 -8.80
N ALA A 236 -13.60 -20.07 -8.96
CA ALA A 236 -12.89 -19.37 -7.89
C ALA A 236 -13.62 -18.07 -7.47
N HIS A 237 -14.32 -17.40 -8.38
CA HIS A 237 -15.12 -16.23 -8.03
C HIS A 237 -16.33 -16.55 -7.14
N SER A 238 -16.85 -17.78 -7.17
CA SER A 238 -17.93 -18.19 -6.27
C SER A 238 -17.44 -18.46 -4.84
N TRP A 239 -16.13 -18.69 -4.65
CA TRP A 239 -15.49 -18.80 -3.35
C TRP A 239 -15.25 -17.40 -2.76
N ARG A 240 -16.35 -16.70 -2.45
CA ARG A 240 -16.29 -15.44 -1.72
C ARG A 240 -16.02 -15.76 -0.26
N ILE A 241 -14.76 -15.57 0.16
CA ILE A 241 -14.40 -15.61 1.58
C ILE A 241 -15.31 -14.62 2.33
N PRO A 242 -16.12 -15.10 3.28
CA PRO A 242 -16.98 -14.23 4.08
C PRO A 242 -16.16 -13.14 4.76
N ALA A 243 -16.70 -11.92 4.86
CA ALA A 243 -15.99 -10.80 5.45
C ALA A 243 -15.51 -11.10 6.88
N TRP A 244 -16.32 -11.84 7.66
CA TRP A 244 -15.99 -12.23 9.03
C TRP A 244 -14.72 -13.09 9.13
N VAL A 245 -14.41 -13.93 8.14
CA VAL A 245 -13.19 -14.75 8.15
C VAL A 245 -11.96 -13.84 8.07
N GLY A 246 -11.98 -12.86 7.16
CA GLY A 246 -10.87 -11.92 7.05
C GLY A 246 -10.75 -11.00 8.25
N THR A 247 -11.88 -10.55 8.81
CA THR A 247 -11.88 -9.80 10.08
C THR A 247 -11.29 -10.64 11.21
N ALA A 248 -11.66 -11.91 11.32
CA ALA A 248 -11.09 -12.83 12.31
C ALA A 248 -9.58 -12.99 12.13
N VAL A 249 -9.09 -13.13 10.88
CA VAL A 249 -7.65 -13.18 10.59
C VAL A 249 -6.95 -11.90 11.02
N VAL A 250 -7.51 -10.72 10.71
CA VAL A 250 -6.93 -9.43 11.12
C VAL A 250 -6.88 -9.30 12.64
N VAL A 251 -7.94 -9.71 13.34
CA VAL A 251 -8.01 -9.68 14.81
C VAL A 251 -6.99 -10.63 15.42
N LEU A 252 -6.89 -11.88 14.93
CA LEU A 252 -5.94 -12.86 15.42
C LEU A 252 -4.49 -12.43 15.17
N ALA A 253 -4.19 -11.93 13.97
CA ALA A 253 -2.86 -11.40 13.67
C ALA A 253 -2.51 -10.19 14.56
N SER A 254 -3.47 -9.32 14.81
CA SER A 254 -3.31 -8.19 15.74
C SER A 254 -3.06 -8.65 17.17
N ALA A 255 -3.83 -9.63 17.65
CA ALA A 255 -3.64 -10.21 18.98
C ALA A 255 -2.27 -10.87 19.13
N ALA A 256 -1.77 -11.54 18.08
CA ALA A 256 -0.45 -12.15 18.07
C ALA A 256 0.70 -11.11 18.06
N ALA A 257 0.51 -9.96 17.41
CA ALA A 257 1.49 -8.88 17.37
C ALA A 257 1.53 -8.03 18.65
N LEU A 258 0.45 -8.02 19.43
CA LEU A 258 0.29 -7.15 20.59
C LEU A 258 1.37 -7.31 21.67
N PRO A 259 1.78 -8.53 22.10
CA PRO A 259 2.82 -8.67 23.11
C PRO A 259 4.14 -8.05 22.68
N VAL A 260 4.56 -8.27 21.42
CA VAL A 260 5.80 -7.74 20.87
C VAL A 260 5.77 -6.21 20.85
N PHE A 261 4.66 -5.63 20.41
CA PHE A 261 4.47 -4.18 20.39
C PHE A 261 4.49 -3.57 21.79
N VAL A 262 3.78 -4.18 22.75
CA VAL A 262 3.75 -3.71 24.14
C VAL A 262 5.15 -3.78 24.78
N THR A 263 5.90 -4.86 24.55
CA THR A 263 7.29 -4.97 25.04
C THR A 263 8.19 -3.89 24.44
N ALA A 264 8.06 -3.60 23.14
CA ALA A 264 8.81 -2.52 22.49
C ALA A 264 8.47 -1.15 23.10
N VAL A 265 7.18 -0.84 23.27
CA VAL A 265 6.72 0.41 23.90
C VAL A 265 7.25 0.54 25.32
N ILE A 266 7.12 -0.49 26.16
CA ILE A 266 7.63 -0.48 27.54
C ILE A 266 9.14 -0.21 27.53
N SER A 267 9.90 -0.91 26.69
CA SER A 267 11.36 -0.75 26.59
C SER A 267 11.78 0.66 26.19
N ILE A 268 11.06 1.30 25.28
CA ILE A 268 11.32 2.68 24.86
C ILE A 268 10.99 3.65 26.00
N THR A 269 9.83 3.47 26.64
CA THR A 269 9.39 4.37 27.71
C THR A 269 10.24 4.31 28.97
N SER A 270 10.81 3.14 29.30
CA SER A 270 11.58 2.92 30.52
C SER A 270 13.04 3.36 30.44
N ARG A 271 13.56 3.65 29.24
CA ARG A 271 14.98 4.03 29.06
C ARG A 271 15.26 5.50 29.37
N THR A 272 14.24 6.35 29.32
CA THR A 272 14.37 7.81 29.33
C THR A 272 13.46 8.45 30.39
N SER A 273 13.07 7.67 31.40
CA SER A 273 12.23 8.08 32.53
C SER A 273 13.06 8.24 33.78
#